data_AF-A0A924GYX8-F1
#
_entry.id   AF-A0A924GYX8-F1
#
_cell.length_a   1.000
_cell.length_b   1.000
_cell.length_c   1.000
_cell.angle_alpha   90.00
_cell.angle_beta   90.00
_cell.angle_gamma   90.00
#
_symmetry.space_group_name_H-M   'P 1'
#
loop_
_entity.id
_entity.type
_entity.pdbx_description
1 polymer ?
#
loop_
_entity_poly.entity_id
_entity_poly.type
_entity_poly.pdbx_seq_one_letter_code
_entity_poly.pdbx_strand_id
1 'polypeptide(L)'
;MTARSPIQRIVSYGKERGWVNLRLYSDPSGDYTRDYVSAEDADMPGYNVFTRKDGTIRHFWSGEGGKETADPGQDPHDAPDMSGLWVILDTTPDGRGTDWYPKLDYGDQKTSYV
;
A
#
# COMPACT_ATOMS: atom_id res chain seq x y z
N MET A 1 1.25 -0.69 -6.18
CA MET A 1 0.15 0.28 -6.33
C MET A 1 -0.94 -0.36 -7.16
N THR A 2 -2.17 -0.24 -6.70
CA THR A 2 -3.38 -0.71 -7.39
C THR A 2 -4.26 0.49 -7.71
N ALA A 3 -4.95 0.48 -8.84
CA ALA A 3 -6.00 1.46 -9.14
C ALA A 3 -7.08 0.83 -10.05
N ARG A 4 -8.27 1.43 -10.10
CA ARG A 4 -9.40 0.99 -10.95
C ARG A 4 -9.20 1.31 -12.43
N SER A 5 -8.22 2.16 -12.76
CA SER A 5 -7.89 2.52 -14.14
C SER A 5 -7.40 1.32 -14.97
N PRO A 6 -7.60 1.31 -16.31
CA PRO A 6 -7.00 0.30 -17.18
C PRO A 6 -5.47 0.25 -17.03
N ILE A 7 -4.90 -0.95 -17.03
CA ILE A 7 -3.46 -1.16 -16.77
C ILE A 7 -2.55 -0.32 -17.69
N GLN A 8 -2.93 -0.10 -18.95
CA GLN A 8 -2.17 0.71 -19.89
C GLN A 8 -2.02 2.17 -19.43
N ARG A 9 -3.07 2.74 -18.82
CA ARG A 9 -3.04 4.10 -18.26
C ARG A 9 -2.11 4.17 -17.05
N ILE A 10 -2.21 3.20 -16.15
CA ILE A 10 -1.38 3.12 -14.94
C ILE A 10 0.10 2.99 -15.29
N VAL A 11 0.43 2.09 -16.23
CA VAL A 11 1.82 1.86 -16.66
C VAL A 11 2.40 3.09 -17.36
N SER A 12 1.63 3.74 -18.23
CA SER A 12 2.07 4.97 -18.91
C SER A 12 2.40 6.07 -17.89
N TYR A 13 1.51 6.26 -16.92
CA TYR A 13 1.72 7.23 -15.84
C TYR A 13 2.96 6.90 -14.99
N GLY A 14 3.17 5.63 -14.62
CA GLY A 14 4.35 5.20 -13.88
C GLY A 14 5.66 5.45 -14.65
N LYS A 15 5.66 5.25 -15.97
CA LYS A 15 6.81 5.53 -16.84
C LYS A 15 7.13 7.02 -16.90
N GLU A 16 6.13 7.88 -17.06
CA GLU A 16 6.30 9.34 -17.06
C GLU A 16 6.94 9.85 -15.76
N ARG A 17 6.67 9.17 -14.63
CA ARG A 17 7.21 9.50 -13.30
C ARG A 17 8.51 8.76 -12.96
N GLY A 18 9.05 7.95 -13.87
CA GLY A 18 10.29 7.21 -13.65
C GLY A 18 10.20 6.12 -12.57
N TRP A 19 9.01 5.57 -12.31
CA TRP A 19 8.84 4.52 -11.31
C TRP A 19 9.38 3.18 -11.82
N VAL A 20 10.48 2.73 -11.22
CA VAL A 20 11.16 1.47 -11.63
C VAL A 20 11.06 0.35 -10.60
N ASN A 21 10.76 0.68 -9.33
CA ASN A 21 10.74 -0.28 -8.21
C ASN A 21 9.32 -0.53 -7.64
N LEU A 22 8.28 -0.07 -8.35
CA LEU A 22 6.90 -0.19 -7.91
C LEU A 22 6.13 -1.15 -8.82
N ARG A 23 5.54 -2.21 -8.26
CA ARG A 23 4.62 -3.08 -8.99
C ARG A 23 3.27 -2.39 -9.16
N LEU A 24 2.74 -2.40 -10.38
CA LEU A 24 1.51 -1.71 -10.77
C LEU A 24 0.44 -2.75 -11.11
N TYR A 25 -0.74 -2.60 -10.52
CA TYR A 25 -1.88 -3.48 -10.69
C TYR A 25 -3.12 -2.68 -11.09
N SER A 26 -3.98 -3.30 -11.89
CA SER A 26 -5.29 -2.76 -12.27
C SER A 26 -6.36 -3.64 -11.63
N ASP A 27 -7.31 -3.02 -10.95
CA ASP A 27 -8.46 -3.69 -10.34
C ASP A 27 -9.74 -3.31 -11.12
N PRO A 28 -10.01 -3.87 -12.31
CA PRO A 28 -11.20 -3.52 -13.08
C PRO A 28 -12.49 -4.13 -12.49
N SER A 29 -12.42 -5.21 -11.70
CA SER A 29 -13.61 -5.76 -11.04
C SER A 29 -14.03 -4.93 -9.84
N GLY A 30 -13.07 -4.39 -9.09
CA GLY A 30 -13.31 -3.54 -7.92
C GLY A 30 -13.40 -4.34 -6.64
N ASP A 31 -13.12 -5.64 -6.69
CA ASP A 31 -13.19 -6.50 -5.52
C ASP A 31 -12.13 -6.10 -4.49
N TYR A 32 -10.91 -5.75 -4.93
CA TYR A 32 -9.89 -5.25 -4.01
C TYR A 32 -10.29 -3.89 -3.43
N THR A 33 -10.75 -2.97 -4.27
CA THR A 33 -11.21 -1.65 -3.80
C THR A 33 -12.36 -1.78 -2.80
N ARG A 34 -13.36 -2.61 -3.08
CA ARG A 34 -14.49 -2.84 -2.16
C ARG A 34 -14.02 -3.38 -0.81
N ASP A 35 -13.12 -4.36 -0.83
CA ASP A 35 -12.76 -5.10 0.38
C ASP A 35 -11.69 -4.37 1.23
N TYR A 36 -10.86 -3.51 0.64
CA TYR A 36 -9.68 -2.91 1.32
C TYR A 36 -9.50 -1.39 1.14
N VAL A 37 -10.39 -0.71 0.42
CA VAL A 37 -10.27 0.74 0.16
C VAL A 37 -11.56 1.47 0.53
N SER A 38 -12.68 1.12 -0.11
CA SER A 38 -14.00 1.68 0.17
C SER A 38 -15.08 0.72 -0.29
N ALA A 39 -16.00 0.38 0.63
CA ALA A 39 -17.14 -0.47 0.34
C ALA A 39 -18.10 0.16 -0.69
N GLU A 40 -18.08 1.48 -0.82
CA GLU A 40 -18.87 2.28 -1.75
C GLU A 40 -18.21 2.44 -3.14
N ASP A 41 -17.11 1.71 -3.41
CA ASP A 41 -16.32 1.80 -4.65
C ASP A 41 -15.78 3.23 -4.93
N ALA A 42 -15.42 3.95 -3.86
CA ALA A 42 -14.74 5.23 -3.98
C ALA A 42 -13.22 5.06 -4.19
N ASP A 43 -12.63 5.94 -5.00
CA ASP A 43 -11.18 5.99 -5.21
C ASP A 43 -10.54 6.82 -4.08
N MET A 44 -10.16 6.13 -3.00
CA MET A 44 -9.55 6.72 -1.82
C MET A 44 -8.07 6.35 -1.75
N PRO A 45 -7.18 7.29 -1.40
CA PRO A 45 -5.79 6.94 -1.15
C PRO A 45 -5.71 5.96 0.02
N GLY A 46 -4.86 4.94 -0.08
CA GLY A 46 -4.72 3.95 0.97
C GLY A 46 -3.38 3.22 0.92
N TYR A 47 -2.84 2.94 2.11
CA TYR A 47 -1.67 2.10 2.33
C TYR A 47 -2.11 0.89 3.17
N ASN A 48 -1.99 -0.30 2.59
CA ASN A 48 -2.38 -1.56 3.19
C ASN A 48 -1.19 -2.51 3.23
N VAL A 49 -1.00 -3.20 4.35
CA VAL A 49 0.03 -4.23 4.54
C VAL A 49 -0.63 -5.59 4.66
N PHE A 50 -0.19 -6.49 3.80
CA PHE A 50 -0.62 -7.89 3.80
C PHE A 50 0.55 -8.79 4.17
N THR A 51 0.25 -9.84 4.92
CA THR A 51 1.21 -10.89 5.26
C THR A 51 0.81 -12.18 4.58
N ARG A 52 1.80 -13.01 4.22
CA ARG A 52 1.57 -14.36 3.73
C ARG A 52 2.24 -15.35 4.66
N LYS A 53 1.45 -16.20 5.32
CA LYS A 53 1.94 -17.27 6.19
C LYS A 53 1.21 -18.56 5.86
N ASP A 54 1.96 -19.63 5.65
CA ASP A 54 1.44 -20.97 5.32
C ASP A 54 0.49 -20.93 4.10
N GLY A 55 0.89 -20.20 3.06
CA GLY A 55 0.10 -20.02 1.82
C GLY A 55 -1.11 -19.09 1.94
N THR A 56 -1.47 -18.65 3.15
CA THR A 56 -2.65 -17.80 3.40
C THR A 56 -2.25 -16.33 3.47
N ILE A 57 -2.93 -15.47 2.70
CA ILE A 57 -2.81 -14.02 2.79
C ILE A 57 -3.71 -13.51 3.92
N ARG A 58 -3.19 -12.61 4.75
CA ARG A 58 -3.95 -11.92 5.81
C ARG A 58 -3.68 -10.43 5.75
N HIS A 59 -4.73 -9.63 5.89
CA HIS A 59 -4.59 -8.21 6.15
C HIS A 59 -3.96 -8.01 7.53
N PHE A 60 -2.90 -7.21 7.60
CA PHE A 60 -2.16 -6.96 8.84
C PHE A 60 -2.38 -5.54 9.35
N TRP A 61 -2.35 -4.55 8.45
CA TRP A 61 -2.43 -3.15 8.82
C TRP A 61 -2.98 -2.29 7.68
N SER A 62 -3.78 -1.28 8.02
CA SER A 62 -4.23 -0.19 7.14
C SER A 62 -4.28 1.13 7.91
N GLY A 63 -4.12 2.24 7.20
CA GLY A 63 -4.44 3.57 7.73
C GLY A 63 -5.95 3.81 7.80
N GLU A 64 -6.36 4.76 8.65
CA GLU A 64 -7.78 5.15 8.85
C GLU A 64 -7.98 6.67 8.60
N GLY A 65 -7.24 7.26 7.65
CA GLY A 65 -7.33 8.68 7.27
C GLY A 65 -8.44 8.99 6.26
N GLY A 66 -9.69 8.61 6.56
CA GLY A 66 -10.84 8.84 5.69
C GLY A 66 -11.36 10.29 5.69
N LYS A 67 -12.55 10.51 5.11
CA LYS A 67 -13.14 11.86 5.00
C LYS A 67 -13.48 12.48 6.35
N GLU A 68 -13.73 11.64 7.35
CA GLU A 68 -14.02 11.99 8.72
C GLU A 68 -12.85 12.67 9.44
N THR A 69 -11.61 12.47 8.98
CA THR A 69 -10.41 13.13 9.52
C THR A 69 -9.96 14.32 8.67
N ALA A 70 -10.62 14.62 7.56
CA ALA A 70 -10.24 15.68 6.64
C ALA A 70 -10.69 17.07 7.15
N ASP A 71 -9.80 18.06 7.03
CA ASP A 71 -10.16 19.47 7.23
C ASP A 71 -11.19 19.93 6.17
N PRO A 72 -12.08 20.89 6.49
CA PRO A 72 -13.07 21.38 5.55
C PRO A 72 -12.47 21.86 4.22
N GLY A 73 -12.88 21.20 3.12
CA GLY A 73 -12.44 21.53 1.75
C GLY A 73 -11.11 20.92 1.34
N GLN A 74 -10.53 20.03 2.14
CA GLN A 74 -9.33 19.26 1.80
C GLN A 74 -9.69 17.82 1.39
N ASP A 75 -8.79 17.19 0.64
CA ASP A 75 -8.86 15.75 0.39
C ASP A 75 -8.52 14.97 1.69
N PRO A 76 -9.12 13.77 1.87
CA PRO A 76 -8.78 12.89 2.98
C PRO A 76 -7.30 12.52 2.94
N HIS A 77 -6.65 12.56 4.10
CA HIS A 77 -5.24 12.23 4.24
C HIS A 77 -4.97 11.72 5.66
N ASP A 78 -4.01 10.80 5.75
CA ASP A 78 -3.37 10.47 7.02
C ASP A 78 -2.50 11.64 7.50
N ALA A 79 -2.13 11.62 8.78
CA ALA A 79 -1.19 12.60 9.32
C ALA A 79 0.12 12.61 8.48
N PRO A 80 0.73 13.79 8.23
CA PRO A 80 1.95 13.86 7.44
C PRO A 80 3.07 12.99 8.04
N ASP A 81 3.51 11.99 7.27
CA ASP A 81 4.60 11.11 7.68
C ASP A 81 5.95 11.83 7.60
N MET A 82 6.48 12.25 8.75
CA MET A 82 7.80 12.86 8.83
C MET A 82 8.94 11.89 8.48
N SER A 83 8.69 10.57 8.45
CA SER A 83 9.70 9.56 8.16
C SER A 83 9.15 8.31 7.46
N GLY A 84 9.03 8.37 6.13
CA GLY A 84 8.44 7.27 5.34
C GLY A 84 9.12 5.90 5.54
N LEU A 85 10.46 5.85 5.69
CA LEU A 85 11.15 4.57 5.93
C LEU A 85 10.69 3.91 7.24
N TRP A 86 10.62 4.66 8.33
CA TRP A 86 10.28 4.11 9.64
C TRP A 86 8.82 3.67 9.72
N VAL A 87 7.93 4.45 9.10
CA VAL A 87 6.50 4.11 9.01
C VAL A 87 6.30 2.80 8.27
N ILE A 88 7.00 2.59 7.15
CA ILE A 88 6.93 1.33 6.42
C ILE A 88 7.40 0.17 7.30
N LEU A 89 8.51 0.32 8.03
CA LEU A 89 9.02 -0.75 8.89
C LEU A 89 8.05 -1.07 10.04
N ASP A 90 7.50 -0.05 10.71
CA ASP A 90 6.58 -0.20 11.84
C ASP A 90 5.26 -0.87 11.51
N THR A 91 4.80 -0.68 10.27
CA THR A 91 3.52 -1.22 9.81
C THR A 91 3.66 -2.65 9.29
N THR A 92 4.84 -3.28 9.43
CA THR A 92 5.06 -4.71 9.16
C THR A 92 5.15 -5.53 10.46
N PRO A 93 4.87 -6.85 10.43
CA PRO A 93 4.90 -7.69 11.63
C PRO A 93 6.23 -7.71 12.37
N ASP A 94 7.34 -7.62 11.65
CA ASP A 94 8.69 -7.65 12.24
C ASP A 94 9.10 -6.29 12.82
N GLY A 95 8.33 -5.23 12.52
CA GLY A 95 8.60 -3.87 12.97
C GLY A 95 10.00 -3.39 12.58
N ARG A 96 10.66 -2.71 13.52
CA ARG A 96 12.04 -2.20 13.38
C ARG A 96 13.11 -3.17 13.89
N GLY A 97 12.75 -4.43 14.17
CA GLY A 97 13.61 -5.33 14.95
C GLY A 97 13.85 -4.82 16.38
N THR A 98 14.88 -5.34 17.04
CA THR A 98 15.19 -5.03 18.45
C THR A 98 16.28 -3.98 18.64
N ASP A 99 17.08 -3.71 17.60
CA ASP A 99 18.23 -2.80 17.61
C ASP A 99 17.94 -1.43 16.99
N TRP A 100 16.70 -1.20 16.53
CA TRP A 100 16.23 0.08 15.98
C TRP A 100 16.94 0.56 14.71
N TYR A 101 17.67 -0.32 14.01
CA TYR A 101 18.37 0.02 12.77
C TYR A 101 17.91 -0.86 11.59
N PRO A 102 17.67 -0.26 10.40
CA PRO A 102 17.35 -1.01 9.20
C PRO A 102 18.59 -1.78 8.73
N LYS A 103 18.36 -2.88 8.04
CA LYS A 103 19.41 -3.71 7.47
C LYS A 103 19.68 -3.28 6.03
N LEU A 104 20.92 -3.48 5.57
CA LEU A 104 21.26 -3.28 4.16
C LEU A 104 20.78 -4.43 3.27
N ASP A 105 20.50 -5.58 3.88
CA ASP A 105 20.03 -6.79 3.21
C ASP A 105 19.00 -7.49 4.10
N TYR A 106 17.86 -7.85 3.50
CA TYR A 106 16.76 -8.58 4.14
C TYR A 106 16.58 -10.00 3.54
N GLY A 107 17.48 -10.40 2.63
CA GLY A 107 17.48 -11.67 1.90
C GLY A 107 16.47 -11.73 0.76
N ASP A 108 16.75 -12.57 -0.23
CA ASP A 108 15.82 -12.88 -1.32
C ASP A 108 14.69 -13.80 -0.81
N GLN A 109 13.58 -13.22 -0.38
CA GLN A 109 12.34 -13.97 -0.24
C GLN A 109 11.80 -14.28 -1.64
N LYS A 110 12.18 -15.45 -2.18
CA LYS A 110 11.62 -15.98 -3.44
C LYS A 110 10.09 -15.93 -3.39
N THR A 111 9.53 -14.91 -4.03
CA THR A 111 8.09 -14.80 -4.22
C THR A 111 7.74 -15.72 -5.39
N SER A 112 7.43 -16.99 -5.11
CA SER A 112 6.75 -17.85 -6.06
C SER A 112 5.32 -17.34 -6.23
N TYR A 113 5.04 -16.76 -7.40
CA TYR A 113 3.69 -16.40 -7.81
C TYR A 113 2.91 -17.69 -8.09
N VAL A 114 1.71 -17.78 -7.53
CA VAL A 114 0.65 -18.67 -7.99
C VAL A 114 -0.33 -17.79 -8.75
#